data_AF-A0AAU2LJA0-F1
#
_entry.id   AF-A0AAU2LJA0-F1
#
_cell.length_a   1.000
_cell.length_b   1.000
_cell.length_c   1.000
_cell.angle_alpha   90.00
_cell.angle_beta   90.00
_cell.angle_gamma   90.00
#
_symmetry.space_group_name_H-M   'P 1'
#
loop_
_entity.id
_entity.type
_entity.pdbx_description
1 polymer ?
#
loop_
_entity_poly.entity_id
_entity_poly.type
_entity_poly.pdbx_seq_one_letter_code
_entity_poly.pdbx_strand_id
1 'polypeptide(L)'
;MTGSSVNADAFVAARIADGADHLKIFIEDGTAIGTPMPVLSPETIRALVRAAHERGLRTAAHTLTRRSARLVIDCGVDGLAHAPADGLSDDALA
;
A
#
# COMPACT_ATOMS: atom_id res chain seq x y z
N MET A 1 14.93 8.58 -10.31
CA MET A 1 15.65 7.71 -9.35
C MET A 1 14.91 6.37 -9.34
N THR A 2 15.36 5.41 -10.13
CA THR A 2 14.73 4.08 -10.25
C THR A 2 15.08 3.28 -9.01
N GLY A 3 14.08 2.98 -8.18
CA GLY A 3 14.27 2.24 -6.93
C GLY A 3 14.89 0.87 -7.18
N SER A 4 15.84 0.47 -6.33
CA SER A 4 16.31 -0.92 -6.25
C SER A 4 15.11 -1.87 -6.23
N SER A 5 15.17 -2.95 -7.00
CA SER A 5 14.15 -4.01 -6.95
C SER A 5 14.10 -4.57 -5.52
N VAL A 6 13.10 -4.15 -4.75
CA VAL A 6 12.85 -4.69 -3.42
C VAL A 6 12.49 -6.17 -3.58
N ASN A 7 13.21 -7.04 -2.88
CA ASN A 7 12.78 -8.42 -2.73
C ASN A 7 11.59 -8.46 -1.76
N ALA A 8 10.38 -8.33 -2.30
CA ALA A 8 9.15 -8.29 -1.52
C ALA A 8 8.96 -9.56 -0.68
N ASP A 9 9.33 -10.73 -1.21
CA ASP A 9 9.19 -11.99 -0.50
C ASP A 9 10.07 -12.04 0.76
N ALA A 10 11.35 -11.69 0.62
CA ALA A 10 12.27 -11.61 1.76
C ALA A 10 11.82 -10.57 2.79
N PHE A 11 11.30 -9.42 2.33
CA PHE A 11 10.76 -8.39 3.22
C PHE A 11 9.55 -8.91 4.02
N VAL A 12 8.60 -9.56 3.37
CA VAL A 12 7.39 -10.09 4.02
C VAL A 12 7.73 -11.24 4.97
N ALA A 13 8.63 -12.14 4.57
CA ALA A 13 9.13 -13.22 5.43
C ALA A 13 9.74 -12.66 6.72
N ALA A 14 10.50 -11.57 6.65
CA ALA A 14 11.05 -10.92 7.82
C ALA A 14 9.95 -10.33 8.73
N ARG A 15 8.89 -9.72 8.17
CA ARG A 15 7.76 -9.23 8.97
C ARG A 15 7.03 -10.34 9.70
N ILE A 16 6.86 -11.50 9.07
CA ILE A 16 6.27 -12.67 9.72
C ILE A 16 7.17 -13.19 10.84
N ALA A 17 8.49 -13.23 10.62
CA ALA A 17 9.44 -13.61 11.66
C ALA A 17 9.42 -12.66 12.87
N ASP A 18 9.13 -11.38 12.63
CA ASP A 18 8.93 -10.37 13.69
C ASP A 18 7.56 -10.51 14.40
N GLY A 19 6.69 -11.42 13.96
CA GLY A 19 5.38 -11.69 14.57
C GLY A 19 4.20 -10.92 13.96
N ALA A 20 4.35 -10.36 12.76
CA ALA A 20 3.25 -9.66 12.09
C ALA A 20 2.10 -10.64 11.74
N ASP A 21 0.86 -10.23 12.05
CA ASP A 21 -0.38 -10.92 11.71
C ASP A 21 -1.09 -10.33 10.47
N HIS A 22 -0.65 -9.16 10.03
CA HIS A 22 -1.03 -8.51 8.78
C HIS A 22 0.12 -7.64 8.25
N LEU A 23 0.08 -7.30 6.96
CA LEU A 23 1.04 -6.40 6.34
C LEU A 23 0.44 -5.01 6.11
N LYS A 24 0.94 -4.03 6.84
CA LYS A 24 0.67 -2.62 6.57
C LYS A 24 1.60 -2.11 5.47
N ILE A 25 1.05 -1.55 4.38
CA ILE A 25 1.83 -0.95 3.30
C ILE A 25 1.61 0.57 3.32
N PHE A 26 2.69 1.36 3.29
CA PHE A 26 2.63 2.81 3.30
C PHE A 26 2.79 3.36 1.87
N ILE A 27 1.71 3.89 1.29
CA ILE A 27 1.66 4.45 -0.05
C ILE A 27 1.20 5.90 0.04
N GLU A 28 2.16 6.81 0.24
CA GLU A 28 1.89 8.24 0.35
C GLU A 28 2.73 9.01 -0.67
N ASP A 29 2.08 9.77 -1.54
CA ASP A 29 2.76 10.64 -2.51
C ASP A 29 3.05 12.04 -1.95
N GLY A 30 2.54 12.34 -0.75
CA GLY A 30 2.79 13.54 0.00
C GLY A 30 1.95 14.74 -0.43
N THR A 31 1.17 14.61 -1.50
CA THR A 31 0.41 15.73 -2.08
C THR A 31 -0.73 16.17 -1.17
N ALA A 32 -1.38 15.23 -0.47
CA ALA A 32 -2.43 15.52 0.50
C ALA A 32 -1.92 16.25 1.75
N ILE A 33 -0.62 16.13 2.08
CA ILE A 33 0.00 16.75 3.25
C ILE A 33 0.97 17.89 2.88
N GLY A 34 0.96 18.34 1.63
CA GLY A 34 1.74 19.48 1.15
C GLY A 34 3.25 19.23 1.02
N THR A 35 3.72 17.99 1.14
CA THR A 35 5.16 17.64 1.04
C THR A 35 5.32 16.43 0.13
N PRO A 36 5.57 16.61 -1.18
CA PRO A 36 5.72 15.50 -2.12
C PRO A 36 6.79 14.51 -1.70
N MET A 37 6.48 13.22 -1.77
CA MET A 37 7.33 12.12 -1.34
C MET A 37 7.47 11.05 -2.42
N PRO A 38 8.60 10.32 -2.47
CA PRO A 38 8.71 9.15 -3.32
C PRO A 38 7.72 8.08 -2.87
N VAL A 39 6.96 7.55 -3.82
CA VAL A 39 5.96 6.52 -3.60
C VAL A 39 6.41 5.20 -4.22
N LEU A 40 6.00 4.08 -3.63
CA LEU A 40 6.25 2.75 -4.18
C LEU A 40 5.62 2.60 -5.57
N SER A 41 6.29 1.87 -6.46
CA SER A 41 5.74 1.55 -7.76
C SER A 41 4.58 0.54 -7.65
N PRO A 42 3.62 0.54 -8.57
CA PRO A 42 2.55 -0.46 -8.60
C PRO A 42 3.06 -1.90 -8.63
N GLU A 43 4.19 -2.16 -9.30
CA GLU A 43 4.83 -3.48 -9.33
C GLU A 43 5.32 -3.90 -7.95
N THR A 44 5.91 -2.97 -7.20
CA THR A 44 6.37 -3.23 -5.82
C THR A 44 5.19 -3.50 -4.90
N ILE A 45 4.11 -2.73 -5.02
CA ILE A 45 2.88 -2.92 -4.23
C ILE A 45 2.29 -4.30 -4.52
N ARG A 46 2.10 -4.66 -5.80
CA ARG A 46 1.61 -6.00 -6.18
C ARG A 46 2.50 -7.13 -5.68
N ALA A 47 3.82 -6.95 -5.72
CA ALA A 47 4.75 -7.95 -5.22
C ALA A 47 4.62 -8.16 -3.69
N LEU A 48 4.44 -7.07 -2.93
CA LEU A 48 4.19 -7.13 -1.48
C LEU A 48 2.85 -7.79 -1.16
N VAL A 49 1.79 -7.41 -1.87
CA VAL A 49 0.45 -7.98 -1.70
C VAL A 49 0.47 -9.48 -1.98
N ARG A 50 1.04 -9.90 -3.12
CA ARG A 50 1.18 -11.31 -3.47
C ARG A 50 1.95 -12.09 -2.40
N ALA A 51 3.12 -11.60 -2.00
CA ALA A 51 3.93 -12.27 -0.99
C ALA A 51 3.23 -12.39 0.37
N ALA A 52 2.43 -11.38 0.76
CA ALA A 52 1.60 -11.44 1.96
C ALA A 52 0.51 -12.51 1.84
N HIS A 53 -0.24 -12.51 0.73
CA HIS A 53 -1.33 -13.46 0.48
C HIS A 53 -0.84 -14.91 0.39
N GLU A 54 0.28 -15.17 -0.30
CA GLU A 54 0.92 -16.49 -0.39
C GLU A 54 1.29 -17.08 0.99
N ARG A 55 1.46 -16.21 1.99
CA ARG A 55 1.83 -16.56 3.37
C ARG A 55 0.66 -16.43 4.36
N GLY A 56 -0.54 -16.18 3.86
CA GLY A 56 -1.77 -16.12 4.64
C GLY A 56 -2.01 -14.80 5.39
N LEU A 57 -1.22 -13.75 5.12
CA LEU A 57 -1.43 -12.43 5.70
C LEU A 57 -2.46 -11.64 4.91
N ARG A 58 -3.24 -10.81 5.62
CA ARG A 58 -4.02 -9.72 5.01
C ARG A 58 -3.17 -8.46 4.89
N THR A 59 -3.57 -7.56 3.99
CA THR A 59 -2.85 -6.32 3.70
C THR A 59 -3.72 -5.09 3.93
N ALA A 60 -3.13 -4.04 4.50
CA ALA A 60 -3.80 -2.76 4.70
C ALA A 60 -2.97 -1.61 4.13
N ALA A 61 -3.52 -0.84 3.19
CA ALA A 61 -2.85 0.30 2.58
C ALA A 61 -3.07 1.59 3.38
N HIS A 62 -2.01 2.37 3.58
CA HIS A 62 -2.12 3.78 3.94
C HIS A 62 -2.03 4.57 2.64
N THR A 63 -3.03 5.40 2.38
CA THR A 63 -3.11 6.34 1.26
C THR A 63 -3.99 7.50 1.70
N LEU A 64 -3.61 8.74 1.37
CA LEU A 64 -4.45 9.91 1.66
C LEU A 64 -5.15 10.51 0.43
N THR A 65 -4.84 10.04 -0.78
CA THR A 65 -5.47 10.53 -2.02
C THR A 65 -6.40 9.50 -2.63
N ARG A 66 -7.47 9.95 -3.29
CA ARG A 66 -8.40 9.09 -4.05
C ARG A 66 -7.67 8.34 -5.16
N ARG A 67 -6.70 9.01 -5.80
CA ARG A 67 -5.85 8.42 -6.84
C ARG A 67 -5.08 7.22 -6.30
N SER A 68 -4.39 7.39 -5.18
CA SER A 68 -3.62 6.31 -4.56
C SER A 68 -4.53 5.22 -4.01
N ALA A 69 -5.70 5.55 -3.45
CA ALA A 69 -6.69 4.58 -3.00
C ALA A 69 -7.15 3.65 -4.14
N ARG A 70 -7.50 4.19 -5.31
CA ARG A 70 -7.84 3.39 -6.51
C ARG A 70 -6.68 2.48 -6.93
N LEU A 71 -5.48 3.04 -7.00
CA LEU A 71 -4.28 2.30 -7.40
C LEU A 71 -4.01 1.11 -6.49
N VAL A 72 -4.15 1.25 -5.17
CA VAL A 72 -3.87 0.15 -4.24
C VAL A 72 -4.99 -0.90 -4.26
N ILE A 73 -6.24 -0.48 -4.47
CA ILE A 73 -7.37 -1.40 -4.71
C ILE A 73 -7.07 -2.27 -5.94
N ASP A 74 -6.64 -1.66 -7.05
CA ASP A 74 -6.24 -2.39 -8.27
C ASP A 74 -5.02 -3.30 -8.05
N CYS A 75 -4.18 -3.01 -7.06
CA CYS A 75 -3.06 -3.87 -6.67
C CYS A 75 -3.47 -5.04 -5.76
N GLY A 76 -4.74 -5.10 -5.33
CA GLY A 76 -5.30 -6.21 -4.57
C GLY A 76 -5.16 -6.11 -3.05
N VAL A 77 -4.99 -4.90 -2.49
CA VAL A 77 -4.96 -4.75 -1.03
C VAL A 77 -6.30 -5.14 -0.40
N ASP A 78 -6.28 -5.71 0.81
CA ASP A 78 -7.50 -6.19 1.48
C ASP A 78 -8.28 -5.05 2.16
N GLY A 79 -7.64 -3.91 2.44
CA GLY A 79 -8.30 -2.77 3.03
C GLY A 79 -7.49 -1.48 2.99
N LEU A 80 -8.20 -0.36 3.17
CA LEU A 80 -7.62 0.96 3.40
C LEU A 80 -7.63 1.25 4.90
N ALA A 81 -6.52 1.75 5.47
CA ALA A 81 -6.54 2.17 6.87
C ALA A 81 -7.20 3.53 7.10
N HIS A 82 -7.25 4.36 6.06
CA HIS A 82 -7.86 5.69 6.12
C HIS A 82 -8.73 5.90 4.89
N ALA A 83 -9.80 6.66 5.05
CA ALA A 83 -10.50 7.25 3.92
C ALA A 83 -9.57 8.28 3.24
N PRO A 84 -9.70 8.49 1.92
CA PRO A 84 -9.03 9.60 1.25
C PRO A 84 -9.38 10.95 1.90
N ALA A 85 -8.41 11.86 1.92
CA ALA A 85 -8.48 13.16 2.60
C ALA A 85 -8.10 14.32 1.67
N ASP A 86 -8.09 14.11 0.36
CA ASP A 86 -7.76 15.08 -0.69
C ASP A 86 -8.97 15.87 -1.22
N GLY A 87 -10.11 15.80 -0.52
CA GLY A 87 -11.33 16.55 -0.85
C GLY A 87 -12.54 16.16 0.00
N LEU A 88 -13.71 16.73 -0.31
CA LEU A 88 -14.99 16.32 0.29
C LEU A 88 -15.32 14.87 -0.06
N SER A 89 -16.08 14.18 0.79
CA SER A 89 -16.56 12.82 0.51
C SER A 89 -17.52 12.79 -0.69
N ASP A 90 -17.48 11.69 -1.45
CA ASP A 90 -18.43 11.37 -2.53
C ASP A 90 -18.60 9.84 -2.66
N ASP A 91 -19.44 9.41 -3.59
CA ASP A 91 -19.79 7.99 -3.79
C ASP A 91 -18.82 7.26 -4.73
N ALA A 92 -17.67 7.83 -5.06
CA ALA A 92 -16.84 7.36 -6.17
C ALA A 92 -15.99 6.09 -5.87
N LEU A 93 -16.04 5.60 -4.63
CA LEU A 93 -15.36 4.39 -4.15
C LEU A 93 -16.33 3.33 -3.58
N ALA A 94 -17.64 3.54 -3.79
CA ALA A 94 -18.69 2.59 -3.41
C ALA A 94 -18.77 1.39 -4.36
#